data_AF-A0A373M136-F1
#
_entry.id   AF-A0A373M136-F1
#
_cell.length_a   1.000
_cell.length_b   1.000
_cell.length_c   1.000
_cell.angle_alpha   90.00
_cell.angle_beta   90.00
_cell.angle_gamma   90.00
#
_symmetry.space_group_name_H-M   'P 1'
#
loop_
_entity.id
_entity.type
_entity.pdbx_description
1 polymer ?
#
loop_
_entity_poly.entity_id
_entity_poly.type
_entity_poly.pdbx_seq_one_letter_code
_entity_poly.pdbx_strand_id
1 'polypeptide(L)'
;MKKLLSMVVIFCMVFILGACGSKEAGSEANGNTEDEKAKIKIEELNYQVNVEVDNGERYVMMKLTNNSKYVITNFELTYKVKKDVTNEQKNKFYDEIQKNFKFNEEDVNELKQKEISMHAETNRLIDAGQTVDKINCYYFGGSYYLKDINHLKLCEPDIATIKYIDDGKIHTMYYDYANDSYSYDDEIIPSNQWTKRAIGQKIPKLDSKCIIADTDEDDEFKFEAYGFTIDEFNEYVDKCKKLGYIVDELSFDNSYSADNTDGYNVDLDFEEKDCAIRVTIQSPE
;
A
#
# COMPACT_ATOMS: atom_id res chain seq x y z
N MET A 1 -46.14 25.72 13.42
CA MET A 1 -45.85 24.27 13.44
C MET A 1 -44.37 24.08 13.17
N LYS A 2 -43.58 23.85 14.22
CA LYS A 2 -42.13 23.59 14.15
C LYS A 2 -41.96 22.11 13.79
N LYS A 3 -41.33 21.79 12.65
CA LYS A 3 -40.87 20.42 12.36
C LYS A 3 -39.48 20.26 12.97
N LEU A 4 -39.35 19.33 13.92
CA LEU A 4 -38.07 18.93 14.49
C LEU A 4 -37.18 18.34 13.38
N LEU A 5 -35.97 18.88 13.26
CA LEU A 5 -34.86 18.22 12.59
C LEU A 5 -34.45 17.03 13.47
N SER A 6 -34.69 15.81 13.01
CA SER A 6 -34.15 14.62 13.66
C SER A 6 -32.66 14.54 13.31
N MET A 7 -31.82 14.99 14.24
CA MET A 7 -30.37 14.84 14.16
C MET A 7 -30.06 13.36 14.41
N VAL A 8 -29.87 12.60 13.33
CA VAL A 8 -29.39 11.22 13.42
C VAL A 8 -27.92 11.30 13.84
N VAL A 9 -27.68 11.13 15.14
CA VAL A 9 -26.35 10.93 15.70
C VAL A 9 -25.91 9.53 15.30
N ILE A 10 -25.09 9.43 14.25
CA ILE A 10 -24.41 8.18 13.89
C ILE A 10 -23.39 7.91 15.00
N PHE A 11 -23.70 6.90 15.83
CA PHE A 11 -22.79 6.38 16.84
C PHE A 11 -21.72 5.56 16.11
N CYS A 12 -20.66 6.21 15.61
CA CYS A 12 -19.46 5.49 15.19
C CYS A 12 -18.84 4.88 16.45
N MET A 13 -19.10 3.59 16.69
CA MET A 13 -18.28 2.81 17.62
C MET A 13 -16.87 2.78 17.04
N VAL A 14 -16.03 3.70 17.50
CA VAL A 14 -14.59 3.70 17.26
C VAL A 14 -14.04 2.52 18.07
N PHE A 15 -13.94 1.35 17.43
CA PHE A 15 -13.14 0.26 17.98
C PHE A 15 -11.69 0.62 17.69
N ILE A 16 -11.03 1.25 18.67
CA ILE A 16 -9.58 1.38 18.66
C ILE A 16 -9.04 -0.04 18.86
N LEU A 17 -8.82 -0.77 17.77
CA LEU A 17 -7.92 -1.93 17.77
C LEU A 17 -6.48 -1.39 17.78
N GLY A 18 -6.15 -0.61 18.80
CA GLY A 18 -4.77 -0.39 19.20
C GLY A 18 -4.36 -1.64 19.95
N ALA A 19 -3.26 -2.25 19.54
CA ALA A 19 -2.60 -3.26 20.37
C ALA A 19 -2.17 -2.57 21.68
N CYS A 20 -3.04 -2.57 22.68
CA CYS A 20 -2.63 -2.32 24.06
C CYS A 20 -1.84 -3.54 24.50
N GLY A 21 -0.52 -3.51 24.31
CA GLY A 21 0.40 -4.44 24.95
C GLY A 21 0.25 -4.31 26.47
N SER A 22 -0.52 -5.22 27.07
CA SER A 22 -0.65 -5.31 28.52
C SER A 22 0.68 -5.83 29.09
N LYS A 23 1.51 -4.93 29.63
CA LYS A 23 2.61 -5.31 30.51
C LYS A 23 2.03 -5.83 31.82
N GLU A 24 1.94 -7.14 31.97
CA GLU A 24 1.94 -7.76 33.30
C GLU A 24 3.37 -7.75 33.84
N ALA A 25 3.51 -7.22 35.05
CA ALA A 25 4.79 -7.08 35.71
C ALA A 25 5.27 -8.45 36.23
N GLY A 26 6.36 -8.94 35.65
CA GLY A 26 7.25 -9.89 36.33
C GLY A 26 7.80 -11.03 35.47
N SER A 27 8.94 -10.81 34.81
CA SER A 27 10.19 -11.57 35.07
C SER A 27 11.25 -11.15 34.04
N GLU A 28 12.39 -10.67 34.56
CA GLU A 28 13.73 -10.58 33.96
C GLU A 28 13.83 -10.21 32.47
N ALA A 29 14.09 -8.92 32.24
CA ALA A 29 14.49 -8.36 30.97
C ALA A 29 15.80 -9.00 30.48
N ASN A 30 15.70 -9.88 29.49
CA ASN A 30 16.78 -10.08 28.53
C ASN A 30 16.61 -8.99 27.47
N GLY A 31 17.21 -7.83 27.71
CA GLY A 31 17.18 -6.71 26.77
C GLY A 31 17.85 -7.12 25.47
N ASN A 32 17.05 -7.31 24.42
CA ASN A 32 17.57 -7.55 23.08
C ASN A 32 18.12 -6.20 22.58
N THR A 33 19.43 -6.12 22.36
CA THR A 33 20.16 -4.89 21.99
C THR A 33 19.78 -4.28 20.63
N GLU A 34 18.82 -4.86 19.91
CA GLU A 34 18.34 -4.40 18.61
C GLU A 34 17.18 -3.40 18.70
N ASP A 35 16.36 -3.46 19.76
CA ASP A 35 15.19 -2.55 19.92
C ASP A 35 15.59 -1.08 20.09
N GLU A 36 16.75 -0.81 20.70
CA GLU A 36 17.28 0.56 20.83
C GLU A 36 17.85 1.12 19.51
N LYS A 37 18.01 0.28 18.47
CA LYS A 37 18.58 0.66 17.17
C LYS A 37 17.55 0.74 16.05
N ALA A 38 16.29 0.38 16.31
CA ALA A 38 15.21 0.51 15.34
C ALA A 38 15.16 1.92 14.75
N LYS A 39 15.29 2.04 13.42
CA LYS A 39 15.26 3.33 12.73
C LYS A 39 13.88 3.98 12.83
N ILE A 40 12.84 3.18 12.64
CA ILE A 40 11.44 3.53 12.87
C ILE A 40 10.91 2.53 13.90
N LYS A 41 10.33 3.04 14.99
CA LYS A 41 9.63 2.19 15.95
C LYS A 41 8.20 1.97 15.49
N ILE A 42 7.66 0.77 15.70
CA ILE A 42 6.29 0.46 15.27
C ILE A 42 5.25 1.39 15.92
N GLU A 43 5.51 1.89 17.13
CA GLU A 43 4.64 2.85 17.83
C GLU A 43 4.64 4.24 17.20
N GLU A 44 5.60 4.56 16.34
CA GLU A 44 5.57 5.78 15.53
C GLU A 44 4.59 5.65 14.36
N LEU A 45 4.16 4.43 14.01
CA LEU A 45 3.24 4.13 12.92
C LEU A 45 1.84 3.84 13.47
N ASN A 46 1.03 4.90 13.57
CA ASN A 46 -0.31 4.79 14.12
C ASN A 46 -1.30 4.37 13.05
N TYR A 47 -1.78 3.13 13.12
CA TYR A 47 -2.82 2.62 12.22
C TYR A 47 -4.16 2.37 12.95
N GLN A 48 -5.26 2.49 12.20
CA GLN A 48 -6.62 2.22 12.63
C GLN A 48 -7.36 1.49 11.52
N VAL A 49 -8.14 0.48 11.86
CA VAL A 49 -8.92 -0.30 10.88
C VAL A 49 -10.41 -0.16 11.17
N ASN A 50 -11.17 0.29 10.18
CA ASN A 50 -12.60 0.56 10.28
C ASN A 50 -13.36 0.02 9.06
N VAL A 51 -14.69 -0.05 9.16
CA VAL A 51 -15.55 -0.27 8.00
C VAL A 51 -15.87 1.08 7.37
N GLU A 52 -15.54 1.24 6.10
CA GLU A 52 -15.81 2.43 5.31
C GLU A 52 -16.69 2.08 4.09
N VAL A 53 -17.37 3.10 3.54
CA VAL A 53 -18.14 2.95 2.30
C VAL A 53 -17.37 3.60 1.18
N ASP A 54 -17.04 2.84 0.15
CA ASP A 54 -16.35 3.31 -1.05
C ASP A 54 -17.07 2.78 -2.29
N ASN A 55 -17.37 3.66 -3.25
CA ASN A 55 -18.15 3.36 -4.45
C ASN A 55 -19.46 2.57 -4.20
N GLY A 56 -20.13 2.84 -3.07
CA GLY A 56 -21.41 2.22 -2.70
C GLY A 56 -21.31 0.85 -2.04
N GLU A 57 -20.10 0.29 -1.90
CA GLU A 57 -19.85 -0.95 -1.18
C GLU A 57 -19.16 -0.69 0.17
N ARG A 58 -19.29 -1.64 1.10
CA ARG A 58 -18.59 -1.60 2.39
C ARG A 58 -17.30 -2.39 2.31
N TYR A 59 -16.23 -1.79 2.80
CA TYR A 59 -14.91 -2.41 2.90
C TYR A 59 -14.32 -2.15 4.27
N VAL A 60 -13.50 -3.08 4.73
CA VAL A 60 -12.61 -2.86 5.86
C VAL A 60 -11.36 -2.19 5.33
N MET A 61 -11.07 -1.00 5.83
CA MET A 61 -9.96 -0.17 5.38
C MET A 61 -9.13 0.30 6.57
N MET A 62 -7.84 0.45 6.33
CA MET A 62 -6.86 1.00 7.25
C MET A 62 -6.60 2.48 6.95
N LYS A 63 -6.45 3.23 8.03
CA LYS A 63 -5.87 4.57 8.07
C LYS A 63 -4.53 4.47 8.78
N LEU A 64 -3.48 5.05 8.22
CA LEU A 64 -2.11 5.01 8.73
C LEU A 64 -1.55 6.42 8.86
N THR A 65 -0.91 6.71 9.99
CA THR A 65 -0.21 7.97 10.26
C THR A 65 1.25 7.70 10.56
N ASN A 66 2.14 8.30 9.78
CA ASN A 66 3.58 8.23 9.97
C ASN A 66 4.02 9.34 10.94
N ASN A 67 4.36 9.00 12.19
CA ASN A 67 4.94 9.94 13.15
C ASN A 67 6.47 9.85 13.22
N SER A 68 7.08 8.99 12.40
CA SER A 68 8.53 8.94 12.29
C SER A 68 9.05 10.15 11.50
N LYS A 69 10.37 10.35 11.50
CA LYS A 69 11.02 11.40 10.71
C LYS A 69 11.31 11.01 9.25
N TYR A 70 11.08 9.76 8.86
CA TYR A 70 11.43 9.25 7.54
C TYR A 70 10.24 9.30 6.59
N VAL A 71 10.52 9.29 5.29
CA VAL A 71 9.49 9.06 4.27
C VAL A 71 9.28 7.56 4.14
N ILE A 72 8.05 7.10 4.33
CA ILE A 72 7.68 5.70 4.11
C ILE A 72 7.30 5.54 2.64
N THR A 73 7.85 4.52 1.98
CA THR A 73 7.57 4.18 0.58
C THR A 73 6.70 2.94 0.44
N ASN A 74 6.64 2.08 1.46
CA ASN A 74 5.70 0.98 1.56
C ASN A 74 5.44 0.66 3.03
N PHE A 75 4.18 0.37 3.34
CA PHE A 75 3.79 -0.24 4.60
C PHE A 75 2.85 -1.40 4.32
N GLU A 76 3.25 -2.59 4.76
CA GLU A 76 2.43 -3.79 4.76
C GLU A 76 2.23 -4.26 6.21
N LEU A 77 0.99 -4.60 6.57
CA LEU A 77 0.69 -5.27 7.83
C LEU A 77 -0.08 -6.55 7.55
N THR A 78 0.52 -7.68 7.88
CA THR A 78 -0.13 -8.99 7.83
C THR A 78 -0.80 -9.31 9.16
N TYR A 79 -1.83 -10.14 9.08
CA TYR A 79 -2.56 -10.67 10.22
C TYR A 79 -2.66 -12.18 10.08
N LYS A 80 -2.45 -12.88 11.18
CA LYS A 80 -2.65 -14.33 11.29
C LYS A 80 -3.82 -14.65 12.20
N VAL A 81 -4.46 -15.78 11.96
CA VAL A 81 -5.53 -16.26 12.85
C VAL A 81 -5.01 -16.47 14.27
N LYS A 82 -5.79 -16.05 15.27
CA LYS A 82 -5.43 -16.28 16.68
C LYS A 82 -5.48 -17.76 17.02
N LYS A 83 -4.62 -18.17 17.95
CA LYS A 83 -4.50 -19.57 18.40
C LYS A 83 -5.79 -20.12 19.05
N ASP A 84 -6.62 -19.24 19.61
CA ASP A 84 -7.85 -19.59 20.33
C ASP A 84 -9.11 -19.64 19.44
N VAL A 85 -8.99 -19.34 18.14
CA VAL A 85 -10.13 -19.42 17.20
C VAL A 85 -10.56 -20.87 17.02
N THR A 86 -11.81 -21.15 17.36
CA THR A 86 -12.40 -22.49 17.32
C THR A 86 -12.72 -22.94 15.88
N ASN A 87 -12.84 -24.26 15.68
CA ASN A 87 -13.29 -24.80 14.39
C ASN A 87 -14.69 -24.32 14.00
N GLU A 88 -15.57 -24.05 14.97
CA GLU A 88 -16.90 -23.49 14.69
C GLU A 88 -16.81 -22.08 14.11
N GLN A 89 -15.94 -21.23 14.69
CA GLN A 89 -15.68 -19.89 14.16
C GLN A 89 -15.04 -19.94 12.78
N LYS A 90 -14.09 -20.85 12.55
CA LYS A 90 -13.47 -21.05 11.22
C LYS A 90 -14.51 -21.51 10.18
N ASN A 91 -15.36 -22.48 10.52
CA ASN A 91 -16.42 -22.95 9.62
C ASN A 91 -17.38 -21.83 9.26
N LYS A 92 -17.83 -21.04 10.26
CA LYS A 92 -18.67 -19.87 10.02
C LYS A 92 -18.01 -18.85 9.09
N PHE A 93 -16.73 -18.56 9.30
CA PHE A 93 -15.95 -17.68 8.43
C PHE A 93 -15.96 -18.17 6.97
N TYR A 94 -15.74 -19.47 6.74
CA TYR A 94 -15.77 -20.03 5.38
C TYR A 94 -17.17 -19.99 4.75
N ASP A 95 -18.22 -20.25 5.51
CA ASP A 95 -19.61 -20.15 5.04
C ASP A 95 -19.96 -18.71 4.63
N GLU A 96 -19.50 -17.72 5.41
CA GLU A 96 -19.70 -16.30 5.14
C GLU A 96 -18.91 -15.85 3.91
N ILE A 97 -17.65 -16.28 3.77
CA ILE A 97 -16.86 -16.06 2.55
C ILE A 97 -17.52 -16.68 1.33
N GLN A 98 -17.94 -17.95 1.41
CA GLN A 98 -18.58 -18.66 0.31
C GLN A 98 -19.79 -17.90 -0.20
N LYS A 99 -20.63 -17.42 0.72
CA LYS A 99 -21.83 -16.63 0.39
C LYS A 99 -21.48 -15.27 -0.21
N ASN A 100 -20.52 -14.55 0.38
CA ASN A 100 -20.19 -13.19 -0.03
C ASN A 100 -19.54 -13.14 -1.42
N PHE A 101 -18.73 -14.13 -1.75
CA PHE A 101 -18.01 -14.20 -3.03
C PHE A 101 -18.62 -15.21 -4.02
N LYS A 102 -19.70 -15.90 -3.63
CA LYS A 102 -20.39 -16.93 -4.42
C LYS A 102 -19.46 -18.06 -4.87
N PHE A 103 -18.51 -18.43 -4.01
CA PHE A 103 -17.59 -19.53 -4.27
C PHE A 103 -18.31 -20.86 -4.34
N ASN A 104 -17.82 -21.73 -5.23
CA ASN A 104 -18.27 -23.11 -5.28
C ASN A 104 -17.61 -23.92 -4.14
N GLU A 105 -17.94 -25.21 -4.03
CA GLU A 105 -17.38 -26.06 -2.97
C GLU A 105 -15.87 -26.31 -3.12
N GLU A 106 -15.36 -26.38 -4.35
CA GLU A 106 -13.94 -26.59 -4.66
C GLU A 106 -13.11 -25.39 -4.19
N ASP A 107 -13.52 -24.18 -4.55
CA ASP A 107 -12.91 -22.92 -4.12
C ASP A 107 -12.79 -22.85 -2.59
N VAL A 108 -13.88 -23.20 -1.86
CA VAL A 108 -13.88 -23.19 -0.39
C VAL A 108 -12.96 -24.27 0.18
N ASN A 109 -12.90 -25.44 -0.45
CA ASN A 109 -12.01 -26.52 -0.02
C ASN A 109 -10.54 -26.14 -0.22
N GLU A 110 -10.19 -25.42 -1.28
CA GLU A 110 -8.86 -24.86 -1.47
C GLU A 110 -8.51 -23.82 -0.39
N LEU A 111 -9.45 -22.92 -0.07
CA LEU A 111 -9.25 -21.93 0.99
C LEU A 111 -9.02 -22.59 2.35
N LYS A 112 -9.72 -23.68 2.65
CA LYS A 112 -9.54 -24.46 3.89
C LYS A 112 -8.17 -25.11 4.02
N GLN A 113 -7.42 -25.28 2.93
CA GLN A 113 -6.02 -25.76 2.98
C GLN A 113 -5.03 -24.66 3.37
N LYS A 114 -5.45 -23.39 3.35
CA LYS A 114 -4.63 -22.24 3.71
C LYS A 114 -4.96 -21.81 5.14
N GLU A 115 -3.95 -21.28 5.83
CA GLU A 115 -4.21 -20.60 7.10
C GLU A 115 -5.01 -19.32 6.84
N ILE A 116 -5.98 -19.02 7.70
CA ILE A 116 -6.73 -17.78 7.61
C ILE A 116 -5.76 -16.64 7.92
N SER A 117 -5.57 -15.77 6.94
CA SER A 117 -4.76 -14.57 7.06
C SER A 117 -5.45 -13.39 6.41
N MET A 118 -5.01 -12.20 6.77
CA MET A 118 -5.42 -10.93 6.16
C MET A 118 -4.19 -10.06 5.98
N HIS A 119 -4.27 -9.04 5.15
CA HIS A 119 -3.27 -7.99 5.14
C HIS A 119 -3.84 -6.64 4.71
N ALA A 120 -3.09 -5.59 4.97
CA ALA A 120 -3.29 -4.26 4.40
C ALA A 120 -1.93 -3.78 3.86
N GLU A 121 -1.92 -3.18 2.68
CA GLU A 121 -0.69 -2.71 2.04
C GLU A 121 -0.93 -1.39 1.30
N THR A 122 0.05 -0.49 1.36
CA THR A 122 0.09 0.72 0.53
C THR A 122 1.52 1.02 0.08
N ASN A 123 1.67 1.40 -1.20
CA ASN A 123 2.94 1.95 -1.74
C ASN A 123 2.91 3.49 -1.87
N ARG A 124 1.86 4.14 -1.35
CA ARG A 124 1.79 5.61 -1.34
C ARG A 124 2.93 6.15 -0.48
N LEU A 125 3.56 7.23 -0.95
CA LEU A 125 4.54 7.95 -0.14
C LEU A 125 3.85 8.60 1.05
N ILE A 126 4.39 8.36 2.24
CA ILE A 126 3.88 8.92 3.50
C ILE A 126 5.01 9.72 4.14
N ASP A 127 4.96 11.04 3.96
CA ASP A 127 5.91 11.96 4.58
C ASP A 127 5.77 11.98 6.12
N ALA A 128 6.79 12.48 6.80
CA ALA A 128 6.77 12.65 8.25
C ALA A 128 5.58 13.51 8.69
N GLY A 129 4.78 12.99 9.63
CA GLY A 129 3.56 13.61 10.13
C GLY A 129 2.33 13.45 9.22
N GLN A 130 2.47 12.80 8.05
CA GLN A 130 1.36 12.59 7.12
C GLN A 130 0.49 11.41 7.55
N THR A 131 -0.79 11.54 7.22
CA THR A 131 -1.77 10.47 7.31
C THR A 131 -2.24 10.09 5.92
N VAL A 132 -2.35 8.79 5.66
CA VAL A 132 -3.04 8.23 4.51
C VAL A 132 -4.21 7.37 4.99
N ASP A 133 -5.33 7.43 4.29
CA ASP A 133 -6.55 6.68 4.60
C ASP A 133 -6.99 5.81 3.42
N LYS A 134 -8.09 5.06 3.59
CA LYS A 134 -8.64 4.17 2.56
C LYS A 134 -7.65 3.11 2.05
N ILE A 135 -6.74 2.63 2.89
CA ILE A 135 -5.90 1.49 2.56
C ILE A 135 -6.77 0.24 2.64
N ASN A 136 -6.99 -0.46 1.53
CA ASN A 136 -7.82 -1.66 1.55
C ASN A 136 -7.18 -2.78 2.40
N CYS A 137 -8.01 -3.46 3.20
CA CYS A 137 -7.64 -4.75 3.78
C CYS A 137 -8.13 -5.88 2.87
N TYR A 138 -7.39 -6.98 2.83
CA TYR A 138 -7.67 -8.13 1.96
C TYR A 138 -7.69 -9.43 2.75
N TYR A 139 -8.48 -10.39 2.26
CA TYR A 139 -8.39 -11.78 2.68
C TYR A 139 -7.18 -12.46 2.05
N PHE A 140 -6.50 -13.28 2.84
CA PHE A 140 -5.33 -14.07 2.43
C PHE A 140 -4.27 -13.19 1.75
N GLY A 141 -3.69 -13.67 0.64
CA GLY A 141 -2.65 -12.99 -0.14
C GLY A 141 -3.15 -11.97 -1.17
N GLY A 142 -4.40 -11.50 -1.12
CA GLY A 142 -4.75 -10.22 -1.80
C GLY A 142 -5.76 -10.24 -2.92
N SER A 143 -6.45 -11.34 -3.17
CA SER A 143 -7.41 -11.41 -4.29
C SER A 143 -8.81 -10.88 -3.95
N TYR A 144 -9.14 -10.71 -2.67
CA TYR A 144 -10.50 -10.37 -2.23
C TYR A 144 -10.47 -9.32 -1.12
N TYR A 145 -11.19 -8.21 -1.33
CA TYR A 145 -11.36 -7.18 -0.31
C TYR A 145 -12.05 -7.73 0.94
N LEU A 146 -11.52 -7.37 2.11
CA LEU A 146 -12.12 -7.67 3.39
C LEU A 146 -13.41 -6.86 3.57
N LYS A 147 -14.54 -7.55 3.71
CA LYS A 147 -15.87 -6.92 3.80
C LYS A 147 -16.47 -6.93 5.21
N ASP A 148 -16.03 -7.82 6.09
CA ASP A 148 -16.52 -7.93 7.47
C ASP A 148 -15.38 -7.79 8.48
N ILE A 149 -15.43 -6.72 9.28
CA ILE A 149 -14.43 -6.46 10.33
C ILE A 149 -14.43 -7.56 11.42
N ASN A 150 -15.52 -8.30 11.59
CA ASN A 150 -15.55 -9.42 12.54
C ASN A 150 -14.65 -10.58 12.10
N HIS A 151 -14.39 -10.74 10.80
CA HIS A 151 -13.40 -11.70 10.32
C HIS A 151 -11.98 -11.29 10.73
N LEU A 152 -11.66 -9.99 10.68
CA LEU A 152 -10.38 -9.48 11.17
C LEU A 152 -10.21 -9.71 12.67
N LYS A 153 -11.29 -9.66 13.46
CA LYS A 153 -11.23 -9.90 14.92
C LYS A 153 -10.83 -11.34 15.29
N LEU A 154 -10.96 -12.29 14.36
CA LEU A 154 -10.43 -13.65 14.50
C LEU A 154 -8.90 -13.69 14.34
N CYS A 155 -8.31 -12.63 13.81
CA CYS A 155 -6.89 -12.50 13.57
C CYS A 155 -6.23 -11.53 14.56
N GLU A 156 -4.91 -11.61 14.63
CA GLU A 156 -4.03 -10.67 15.33
C GLU A 156 -2.93 -10.21 14.36
N PRO A 157 -2.38 -8.99 14.54
CA PRO A 157 -1.21 -8.54 13.78
C PRO A 157 -0.07 -9.56 13.85
N ASP A 158 0.61 -9.78 12.72
CA ASP A 158 1.69 -10.76 12.60
C ASP A 158 3.03 -10.09 12.30
N ILE A 159 3.19 -9.56 11.08
CA ILE A 159 4.42 -8.88 10.64
C ILE A 159 4.04 -7.54 10.01
N ALA A 160 4.74 -6.48 10.42
CA ALA A 160 4.77 -5.23 9.67
C ALA A 160 6.03 -5.17 8.81
N THR A 161 5.89 -4.97 7.51
CA THR A 161 6.99 -4.65 6.59
C THR A 161 6.97 -3.15 6.32
N ILE A 162 8.10 -2.48 6.52
CA ILE A 162 8.23 -1.03 6.42
C ILE A 162 9.39 -0.72 5.47
N LYS A 163 9.11 -0.08 4.35
CA LYS A 163 10.15 0.49 3.48
C LYS A 163 10.22 2.00 3.68
N TYR A 164 11.43 2.53 3.85
CA TYR A 164 11.64 3.95 4.13
C TYR A 164 12.90 4.50 3.47
N ILE A 165 12.91 5.81 3.21
CA ILE A 165 14.06 6.50 2.63
C ILE A 165 14.97 7.02 3.75
N ASP A 166 16.24 6.60 3.75
CA ASP A 166 17.34 7.17 4.53
C ASP A 166 18.54 7.40 3.60
N ASP A 167 19.14 8.60 3.64
CA ASP A 167 20.27 8.99 2.79
C ASP A 167 20.10 8.68 1.28
N GLY A 168 18.90 8.95 0.74
CA GLY A 168 18.59 8.73 -0.68
C GLY A 168 18.48 7.26 -1.10
N LYS A 169 18.37 6.35 -0.13
CA LYS A 169 18.22 4.91 -0.33
C LYS A 169 16.98 4.39 0.36
N ILE A 170 16.35 3.38 -0.22
CA ILE A 170 15.23 2.66 0.37
C ILE A 170 15.80 1.49 1.17
N HIS A 171 15.42 1.45 2.44
CA HIS A 171 15.70 0.37 3.37
C HIS A 171 14.41 -0.37 3.68
N THR A 172 14.48 -1.69 3.83
CA THR A 172 13.36 -2.52 4.30
C THR A 172 13.66 -2.98 5.73
N MET A 173 12.68 -2.82 6.61
CA MET A 173 12.70 -3.40 7.95
C MET A 173 11.39 -4.12 8.26
N TYR A 174 11.47 -5.08 9.16
CA TYR A 174 10.34 -5.87 9.62
C TYR A 174 10.18 -5.68 11.12
N TYR A 175 8.93 -5.65 11.56
CA TYR A 175 8.59 -5.77 12.97
C TYR A 175 7.72 -7.01 13.17
N ASP A 176 8.20 -7.93 14.00
CA ASP A 176 7.54 -9.19 14.35
C ASP A 176 6.75 -9.01 15.65
N TYR A 177 5.42 -9.01 15.55
CA TYR A 177 4.54 -8.83 16.71
C TYR A 177 4.58 -10.03 17.67
N ALA A 178 4.95 -11.22 17.19
CA ALA A 178 5.00 -12.41 18.03
C ALA A 178 6.21 -12.40 18.98
N ASN A 179 7.31 -11.79 18.53
CA ASN A 179 8.58 -11.79 19.24
C ASN A 179 8.97 -10.41 19.80
N ASP A 180 8.20 -9.35 19.49
CA ASP A 180 8.51 -7.96 19.88
C ASP A 180 9.93 -7.60 19.42
N SER A 181 10.22 -7.82 18.14
CA SER A 181 11.57 -7.69 17.60
C SER A 181 11.60 -7.10 16.19
N TYR A 182 12.74 -6.50 15.86
CA TYR A 182 13.01 -5.90 14.56
C TYR A 182 14.05 -6.70 13.79
N SER A 183 13.88 -6.76 12.47
CA SER A 183 14.90 -7.26 11.54
C SER A 183 14.98 -6.39 10.30
N TYR A 184 16.01 -6.57 9.49
CA TYR A 184 16.29 -5.76 8.31
C TYR A 184 16.58 -6.64 7.11
N ASP A 185 16.18 -6.16 5.93
CA ASP A 185 16.68 -6.71 4.68
C ASP A 185 18.10 -6.18 4.43
N ASP A 186 18.95 -7.04 3.87
CA ASP A 186 20.28 -6.67 3.41
C ASP A 186 20.22 -5.85 2.11
N GLU A 187 19.15 -6.01 1.33
CA GLU A 187 18.94 -5.27 0.10
C GLU A 187 18.62 -3.80 0.39
N ILE A 188 19.44 -2.91 -0.19
CA ILE A 188 19.29 -1.47 -0.12
C ILE A 188 19.39 -0.92 -1.53
N ILE A 189 18.32 -0.28 -2.00
CA ILE A 189 18.25 0.25 -3.37
C ILE A 189 18.24 1.78 -3.36
N PRO A 190 18.76 2.46 -4.39
CA PRO A 190 18.60 3.90 -4.54
C PRO A 190 17.11 4.27 -4.62
N SER A 191 16.70 5.35 -3.95
CA SER A 191 15.31 5.81 -4.00
C SER A 191 14.99 6.55 -5.30
N ASN A 192 15.99 7.03 -6.05
CA ASN A 192 15.78 7.71 -7.33
C ASN A 192 16.66 7.08 -8.41
N GLN A 193 16.06 6.18 -9.19
CA GLN A 193 16.72 5.37 -10.21
C GLN A 193 16.54 5.97 -11.61
N TRP A 194 16.83 7.27 -11.75
CA TRP A 194 16.78 7.91 -13.06
C TRP A 194 17.92 7.41 -13.96
N THR A 195 17.60 7.04 -15.21
CA THR A 195 18.59 6.55 -16.18
C THR A 195 19.71 7.57 -16.45
N LYS A 196 20.92 7.07 -16.67
CA LYS A 196 22.08 7.85 -17.16
C LYS A 196 22.23 7.80 -18.68
N ARG A 197 21.40 7.03 -19.37
CA ARG A 197 21.43 6.82 -20.81
C ARG A 197 20.79 7.99 -21.54
N ALA A 198 21.03 8.07 -22.86
CA ALA A 198 20.53 9.17 -23.69
C ALA A 198 18.99 9.21 -23.74
N ILE A 199 18.31 8.06 -23.62
CA ILE A 199 16.85 7.97 -23.67
C ILE A 199 16.17 8.77 -22.55
N GLY A 200 16.80 8.92 -21.39
CA GLY A 200 16.28 9.76 -20.30
C GLY A 200 16.23 11.26 -20.61
N GLN A 201 16.89 11.71 -21.69
CA GLN A 201 16.80 13.10 -22.18
C GLN A 201 15.63 13.29 -23.14
N LYS A 202 14.98 12.22 -23.58
CA LYS A 202 13.86 12.24 -24.52
C LYS A 202 12.52 12.43 -23.83
N ILE A 203 12.47 12.37 -22.51
CA ILE A 203 11.26 12.53 -21.70
C ILE A 203 11.52 13.52 -20.56
N PRO A 204 10.53 14.32 -20.09
CA PRO A 204 10.76 15.22 -18.97
C PRO A 204 11.05 14.43 -17.70
N LYS A 205 12.01 14.86 -16.89
CA LYS A 205 12.27 14.23 -15.59
C LYS A 205 11.15 14.55 -14.59
N LEU A 206 10.59 13.52 -13.96
CA LEU A 206 9.65 13.65 -12.84
C LEU A 206 10.38 14.05 -11.56
N ASP A 207 9.81 14.98 -10.81
CA ASP A 207 10.32 15.43 -9.51
C ASP A 207 9.72 14.58 -8.38
N SER A 208 10.28 13.38 -8.18
CA SER A 208 9.86 12.48 -7.10
C SER A 208 11.03 12.05 -6.22
N LYS A 209 10.72 11.87 -4.93
CA LYS A 209 11.62 11.28 -3.93
C LYS A 209 11.85 9.78 -4.18
N CYS A 210 10.90 9.13 -4.87
CA CYS A 210 10.87 7.69 -5.12
C CYS A 210 10.61 7.41 -6.61
N ILE A 211 11.65 7.02 -7.34
CA ILE A 211 11.61 6.53 -8.73
C ILE A 211 12.31 5.18 -8.75
N ILE A 212 11.58 4.12 -9.12
CA ILE A 212 12.08 2.75 -9.20
C ILE A 212 12.04 2.32 -10.66
N ALA A 213 13.19 1.91 -11.21
CA ALA A 213 13.31 1.48 -12.59
C ALA A 213 13.04 -0.02 -12.70
N ASP A 214 12.17 -0.39 -13.63
CA ASP A 214 11.94 -1.78 -14.03
C ASP A 214 12.93 -2.19 -15.15
N THR A 215 13.16 -1.28 -16.10
CA THR A 215 14.04 -1.48 -17.27
C THR A 215 14.91 -0.24 -17.46
N ASP A 216 16.22 -0.41 -17.67
CA ASP A 216 17.17 0.67 -18.00
C ASP A 216 18.13 0.23 -19.12
N GLU A 217 17.62 0.28 -20.35
CA GLU A 217 18.30 -0.11 -21.59
C GLU A 217 18.50 1.10 -22.51
N ASP A 218 19.28 0.93 -23.58
CA ASP A 218 19.61 2.07 -24.48
C ASP A 218 18.40 2.52 -25.30
N ASP A 219 17.49 1.58 -25.60
CA ASP A 219 16.28 1.74 -26.41
C ASP A 219 14.99 1.75 -25.58
N GLU A 220 15.02 1.36 -24.31
CA GLU A 220 13.86 1.39 -23.41
C GLU A 220 14.23 1.85 -21.98
N PHE A 221 13.42 2.74 -21.42
CA PHE A 221 13.46 3.06 -19.98
C PHE A 221 12.05 2.99 -19.40
N LYS A 222 11.86 2.07 -18.44
CA LYS A 222 10.59 1.84 -17.75
C LYS A 222 10.77 2.06 -16.26
N PHE A 223 9.89 2.85 -15.65
CA PHE A 223 9.95 3.14 -14.22
C PHE A 223 8.58 3.49 -13.63
N GLU A 224 8.49 3.35 -12.31
CA GLU A 224 7.40 3.90 -11.51
C GLU A 224 7.90 5.09 -10.69
N ALA A 225 7.16 6.19 -10.71
CA ALA A 225 7.43 7.37 -9.89
C ALA A 225 6.25 7.61 -8.94
N TYR A 226 6.53 7.69 -7.64
CA TYR A 226 5.49 7.75 -6.60
C TYR A 226 5.29 9.17 -6.07
N GLY A 227 4.14 9.40 -5.43
CA GLY A 227 3.81 10.66 -4.76
C GLY A 227 3.14 11.68 -5.68
N PHE A 228 2.36 11.21 -6.66
CA PHE A 228 1.64 12.06 -7.60
C PHE A 228 0.13 11.95 -7.43
N THR A 229 -0.54 13.05 -7.64
CA THR A 229 -2.00 13.11 -7.85
C THR A 229 -2.34 12.95 -9.33
N ILE A 230 -3.61 12.67 -9.62
CA ILE A 230 -4.10 12.62 -11.01
C ILE A 230 -3.93 13.98 -11.72
N ASP A 231 -4.03 15.10 -11.00
CA ASP A 231 -3.80 16.43 -11.57
C ASP A 231 -2.33 16.61 -11.97
N GLU A 232 -1.39 16.18 -11.14
CA GLU A 232 0.04 16.24 -11.47
C GLU A 232 0.44 15.28 -12.59
N PHE A 233 -0.24 14.13 -12.71
CA PHE A 233 -0.15 13.26 -13.88
C PHE A 233 -0.58 13.98 -15.16
N ASN A 234 -1.74 14.65 -15.15
CA ASN A 234 -2.22 15.44 -16.29
C ASN A 234 -1.24 16.58 -16.66
N GLU A 235 -0.66 17.25 -15.66
CA GLU A 235 0.40 18.23 -15.89
C GLU A 235 1.67 17.62 -16.52
N TYR A 236 1.98 16.36 -16.19
CA TYR A 236 3.10 15.64 -16.78
C TYR A 236 2.82 15.25 -18.23
N VAL A 237 1.61 14.78 -18.53
CA VAL A 237 1.14 14.56 -19.92
C VAL A 237 1.31 15.84 -20.74
N ASP A 238 0.92 17.00 -20.21
CA ASP A 238 1.11 18.29 -20.89
C ASP A 238 2.59 18.63 -21.14
N LYS A 239 3.51 18.22 -20.27
CA LYS A 239 4.96 18.39 -20.50
C LYS A 239 5.44 17.48 -21.63
N CYS A 240 4.93 16.24 -21.72
CA CYS A 240 5.23 15.33 -22.83
C CYS A 240 4.68 15.89 -24.16
N LYS A 241 3.43 16.39 -24.18
CA LYS A 241 2.85 17.04 -25.37
C LYS A 241 3.69 18.22 -25.86
N LYS A 242 4.23 19.03 -24.94
CA LYS A 242 5.15 20.14 -25.27
C LYS A 242 6.50 19.68 -25.84
N LEU A 243 6.93 18.46 -25.54
CA LEU A 243 8.10 17.83 -26.18
C LEU A 243 7.78 17.16 -27.53
N GLY A 244 6.53 17.25 -27.99
CA GLY A 244 6.13 16.77 -29.30
C GLY A 244 5.54 15.36 -29.32
N TYR A 245 5.31 14.73 -28.16
CA TYR A 245 4.53 13.49 -28.05
C TYR A 245 3.05 13.80 -28.32
N ILE A 246 2.66 13.84 -29.59
CA ILE A 246 1.31 14.20 -30.05
C ILE A 246 0.89 13.40 -31.31
N VAL A 247 1.74 12.49 -31.79
CA VAL A 247 1.49 11.65 -32.96
C VAL A 247 0.84 10.35 -32.49
N ASP A 248 -0.17 9.88 -33.23
CA ASP A 248 -0.94 8.66 -32.93
C ASP A 248 -1.42 8.59 -31.46
N GLU A 249 -1.89 9.73 -30.94
CA GLU A 249 -2.31 9.90 -29.56
C GLU A 249 -3.45 8.94 -29.15
N LEU A 250 -3.20 8.23 -28.05
CA LEU A 250 -4.18 7.46 -27.27
C LEU A 250 -4.27 8.06 -25.87
N SER A 251 -5.46 8.50 -25.46
CA SER A 251 -5.67 9.12 -24.16
C SER A 251 -6.96 8.61 -23.51
N PHE A 252 -6.84 8.21 -22.25
CA PHE A 252 -7.92 7.82 -21.36
C PHE A 252 -7.80 8.58 -20.03
N ASP A 253 -8.74 8.38 -19.11
CA ASP A 253 -8.82 9.14 -17.86
C ASP A 253 -7.55 9.05 -17.00
N ASN A 254 -6.87 7.90 -17.02
CA ASN A 254 -5.67 7.64 -16.23
C ASN A 254 -4.45 7.23 -17.09
N SER A 255 -4.52 7.33 -18.41
CA SER A 255 -3.41 6.90 -19.27
C SER A 255 -3.24 7.74 -20.53
N TYR A 256 -2.00 7.76 -21.01
CA TYR A 256 -1.59 8.53 -22.18
C TYR A 256 -0.47 7.83 -22.93
N SER A 257 -0.64 7.63 -24.23
CA SER A 257 0.44 7.19 -25.11
C SER A 257 0.45 8.00 -26.41
N ALA A 258 1.65 8.34 -26.88
CA ALA A 258 1.85 9.03 -28.14
C ALA A 258 3.31 8.92 -28.60
N ASP A 259 3.50 9.05 -29.90
CA ASP A 259 4.82 9.20 -30.51
C ASP A 259 5.20 10.67 -30.63
N ASN A 260 6.51 10.93 -30.65
CA ASN A 260 7.05 12.21 -31.12
C ASN A 260 7.50 12.14 -32.59
N THR A 261 7.88 13.28 -33.16
CA THR A 261 8.31 13.38 -34.56
C THR A 261 9.60 12.62 -34.88
N ASP A 262 10.39 12.30 -33.85
CA ASP A 262 11.62 11.50 -33.99
C ASP A 262 11.31 9.99 -33.92
N GLY A 263 10.05 9.60 -33.67
CA GLY A 263 9.58 8.20 -33.59
C GLY A 263 9.70 7.56 -32.20
N TYR A 264 10.04 8.32 -31.16
CA TYR A 264 10.02 7.78 -29.79
C TYR A 264 8.59 7.71 -29.29
N ASN A 265 8.26 6.67 -28.54
CA ASN A 265 6.96 6.47 -27.92
C ASN A 265 7.02 6.71 -26.41
N VAL A 266 6.05 7.44 -25.86
CA VAL A 266 5.74 7.41 -24.42
C VAL A 266 4.48 6.59 -24.18
N ASP A 267 4.49 5.80 -23.11
CA ASP A 267 3.31 5.15 -22.54
C ASP A 267 3.26 5.43 -21.03
N LEU A 268 2.20 6.10 -20.60
CA LEU A 268 2.03 6.65 -19.27
C LEU A 268 0.72 6.11 -18.67
N ASP A 269 0.78 5.60 -17.45
CA ASP A 269 -0.40 5.13 -16.70
C ASP A 269 -0.34 5.64 -15.25
N PHE A 270 -1.44 6.18 -14.76
CA PHE A 270 -1.60 6.62 -13.39
C PHE A 270 -2.26 5.52 -12.56
N GLU A 271 -1.50 5.00 -11.59
CA GLU A 271 -1.95 4.04 -10.60
C GLU A 271 -2.53 4.80 -9.39
N GLU A 272 -3.85 4.97 -9.39
CA GLU A 272 -4.57 5.75 -8.38
C GLU A 272 -4.37 5.19 -6.96
N LYS A 273 -4.35 3.86 -6.82
CA LYS A 273 -4.21 3.18 -5.51
C LYS A 273 -2.91 3.57 -4.81
N ASP A 274 -1.82 3.66 -5.58
CA ASP A 274 -0.47 3.90 -5.06
C ASP A 274 0.02 5.34 -5.30
N CYS A 275 -0.81 6.18 -5.92
CA CYS A 275 -0.48 7.57 -6.25
C CYS A 275 0.84 7.62 -7.04
N ALA A 276 0.92 6.80 -8.08
CA ALA A 276 2.14 6.59 -8.86
C ALA A 276 1.89 6.76 -10.36
N ILE A 277 2.92 7.19 -11.08
CA ILE A 277 2.93 7.23 -12.53
C ILE A 277 3.87 6.12 -13.02
N ARG A 278 3.32 5.15 -13.75
CA ARG A 278 4.08 4.21 -14.56
C ARG A 278 4.45 4.90 -15.87
N VAL A 279 5.72 4.83 -16.22
CA VAL A 279 6.26 5.49 -17.40
C VAL A 279 7.11 4.51 -18.17
N THR A 280 6.81 4.38 -19.46
CA THR A 280 7.66 3.72 -20.44
C THR A 280 8.04 4.75 -21.50
N ILE A 281 9.33 4.86 -21.82
CA ILE A 281 9.83 5.56 -23.00
C ILE A 281 10.60 4.54 -23.85
N GLN A 282 10.25 4.46 -25.14
CA GLN A 282 10.86 3.57 -26.10
C GLN A 282 11.40 4.34 -27.30
N SER A 283 12.53 3.87 -27.81
CA SER A 283 13.13 4.37 -29.06
C SER A 283 12.37 3.83 -30.26
N PRO A 284 12.43 4.51 -31.42
CA PRO A 284 11.88 3.98 -32.66
C PRO A 284 12.55 2.65 -33.05
N GLU A 285 11.77 1.75 -33.67
CA GLU A 285 12.28 0.53 -34.32
C GLU A 285 13.25 0.82 -35.50
#